data_AF-A0A8W8II42-F1
#
_entry.id   AF-A0A8W8II42-F1
#
_cell.length_a   1.000
_cell.length_b   1.000
_cell.length_c   1.000
_cell.angle_alpha   90.00
_cell.angle_beta   90.00
_cell.angle_gamma   90.00
#
_symmetry.space_group_name_H-M   'P 1'
#
loop_
_entity.id
_entity.type
_entity.pdbx_description
1 polymer ?
#
loop_
_entity_poly.entity_id
_entity_poly.type
_entity_poly.pdbx_seq_one_letter_code
_entity_poly.pdbx_strand_id
1 'polypeptide(L)'
;KLNNIPFDEVFVSIGAGEHRQEEFRKINPFRRVPVIDDNGFVLTESVAILKYLAKKYKAPSHWYPENDTATTARIDEYMNWQHQNLRQNCAMLFQNLILIPRMKGMPIDWEKVKFYRKKVAEMVKLLDQYFLKNNLYLCGDEITLADLLGVCELVQLVPVREQMMYESNAKVKAWVDRVKSRLGSLFDQTHEGIFGMEAMFDPKVNSKM
;
A
#
# COMPACT_ATOMS: atom_id res chain seq x y z
N LYS A 1 6.79 -0.12 14.96
CA LYS A 1 8.25 -0.40 14.92
C LYS A 1 9.07 0.87 14.68
N LEU A 2 9.00 1.51 13.50
CA LEU A 2 9.80 2.72 13.19
C LEU A 2 9.72 3.86 14.24
N ASN A 3 8.51 4.20 14.70
CA ASN A 3 8.30 5.27 15.69
C ASN A 3 8.32 4.80 17.16
N ASN A 4 8.78 3.57 17.45
CA ASN A 4 8.82 2.99 18.80
C ASN A 4 7.49 3.01 19.57
N ILE A 5 6.35 3.06 18.85
CA ILE A 5 5.03 2.88 19.46
C ILE A 5 4.90 1.40 19.87
N PRO A 6 4.63 1.10 21.16
CA PRO A 6 4.45 -0.26 21.63
C PRO A 6 3.12 -0.81 21.12
N PHE A 7 3.11 -2.07 20.66
CA PHE A 7 1.91 -2.75 20.20
C PHE A 7 2.12 -4.26 20.28
N ASP A 8 1.03 -4.99 20.47
CA ASP A 8 1.00 -6.43 20.31
C ASP A 8 0.59 -6.77 18.87
N GLU A 9 1.44 -7.51 18.17
CA GLU A 9 1.19 -7.91 16.79
C GLU A 9 0.28 -9.14 16.76
N VAL A 10 -0.95 -8.97 16.26
CA VAL A 10 -1.89 -10.07 16.03
C VAL A 10 -1.94 -10.37 14.54
N PHE A 11 -1.32 -11.48 14.15
CA PHE A 11 -1.36 -11.94 12.76
C PHE A 11 -2.74 -12.50 12.41
N VAL A 12 -3.27 -12.11 11.24
CA VAL A 12 -4.54 -12.61 10.71
C VAL A 12 -4.30 -13.15 9.30
N SER A 13 -4.41 -14.47 9.14
CA SER A 13 -4.23 -15.16 7.88
C SER A 13 -5.40 -14.88 6.93
N ILE A 14 -5.16 -14.02 5.95
CA ILE A 14 -6.14 -13.75 4.88
C ILE A 14 -6.36 -15.00 4.02
N GLY A 15 -5.29 -15.74 3.70
CA GLY A 15 -5.34 -16.95 2.89
C GLY A 15 -6.14 -18.08 3.54
N ALA A 16 -6.06 -18.23 4.87
CA ALA A 16 -6.86 -19.20 5.62
C ALA A 16 -8.28 -18.70 5.95
N GLY A 17 -8.61 -17.45 5.59
CA GLY A 17 -9.95 -16.90 5.81
C GLY A 17 -10.25 -16.49 7.24
N GLU A 18 -9.26 -16.31 8.11
CA GLU A 18 -9.46 -15.95 9.54
C GLU A 18 -10.27 -14.66 9.72
N HIS A 19 -10.00 -13.66 8.88
CA HIS A 19 -10.78 -12.41 8.82
C HIS A 19 -12.28 -12.60 8.56
N ARG A 20 -12.71 -13.78 8.09
CA ARG A 20 -14.13 -14.09 7.82
C ARG A 20 -14.85 -14.79 8.96
N GLN A 21 -14.09 -15.30 9.94
CA GLN A 21 -14.61 -16.04 11.08
C GLN A 21 -15.39 -15.12 12.03
N GLU A 22 -16.25 -15.72 12.85
CA GLU A 22 -17.15 -14.98 13.74
C GLU A 22 -16.38 -14.20 14.82
N GLU A 23 -15.27 -14.76 15.28
CA GLU A 23 -14.34 -14.17 16.23
C GLU A 23 -13.77 -12.85 15.71
N PHE A 24 -13.31 -12.81 14.47
CA PHE A 24 -12.83 -11.57 13.85
C PHE A 24 -13.97 -10.60 13.54
N ARG A 25 -15.16 -11.10 13.17
CA ARG A 25 -16.35 -10.27 12.92
C ARG A 25 -16.76 -9.45 14.15
N LYS A 26 -16.56 -10.00 15.36
CA LYS A 26 -16.81 -9.29 16.63
C LYS A 26 -15.85 -8.10 16.83
N ILE A 27 -14.64 -8.18 16.28
CA ILE A 27 -13.64 -7.11 16.32
C ILE A 27 -13.93 -6.08 15.22
N ASN A 28 -14.08 -6.55 13.97
CA ASN A 28 -14.38 -5.68 12.84
C ASN A 28 -15.52 -6.28 11.98
N PRO A 29 -16.72 -5.66 11.98
CA PRO A 29 -17.87 -6.15 11.22
C PRO A 29 -17.62 -6.14 9.70
N PHE A 30 -16.69 -5.31 9.21
CA PHE A 30 -16.31 -5.27 7.79
C PHE A 30 -15.46 -6.47 7.37
N ARG A 31 -14.93 -7.26 8.31
CA ARG A 31 -14.10 -8.45 8.04
C ARG A 31 -12.88 -8.10 7.19
N ARG A 32 -12.23 -6.96 7.48
CA ARG A 32 -11.04 -6.47 6.79
C ARG A 32 -9.92 -6.16 7.78
N VAL A 33 -8.70 -6.24 7.30
CA VAL A 33 -7.49 -5.72 7.95
C VAL A 33 -6.97 -4.51 7.16
N PRO A 34 -6.24 -3.58 7.78
CA PRO A 34 -5.83 -3.53 9.19
C PRO A 34 -6.95 -3.07 10.15
N VAL A 35 -6.77 -3.41 11.42
CA VAL A 35 -7.58 -2.97 12.57
C VAL A 35 -6.62 -2.76 13.75
N ILE A 36 -6.86 -1.74 14.58
CA ILE A 36 -6.20 -1.61 15.88
C ILE A 36 -7.24 -1.66 17.00
N ASP A 37 -6.82 -2.08 18.17
CA ASP A 37 -7.53 -1.93 19.44
C ASP A 37 -6.59 -1.18 20.41
N ASP A 38 -6.88 0.08 20.68
CA ASP A 38 -6.16 0.87 21.68
C ASP A 38 -7.00 0.97 22.95
N ASN A 39 -6.83 -0.02 23.85
CA ASN A 39 -7.50 -0.09 25.15
C ASN A 39 -9.05 -0.07 25.05
N GLY A 40 -9.62 -0.87 24.15
CA GLY A 40 -11.04 -0.96 23.87
C GLY A 40 -11.52 0.03 22.81
N PHE A 41 -10.67 0.97 22.36
CA PHE A 41 -10.96 1.81 21.22
C PHE A 41 -10.54 1.10 19.92
N VAL A 42 -11.51 0.48 19.27
CA VAL A 42 -11.30 -0.21 17.99
C VAL A 42 -11.40 0.77 16.82
N LEU A 43 -10.38 0.79 15.96
CA LEU A 43 -10.32 1.65 14.78
C LEU A 43 -9.90 0.86 13.53
N THR A 44 -10.63 1.09 12.44
CA THR A 44 -10.39 0.51 11.11
C THR A 44 -9.91 1.58 10.13
N GLU A 45 -9.59 1.17 8.89
CA GLU A 45 -9.07 2.02 7.81
C GLU A 45 -7.63 2.51 8.03
N SER A 46 -6.72 2.12 7.15
CA SER A 46 -5.28 2.40 7.31
C SER A 46 -4.96 3.89 7.43
N VAL A 47 -5.61 4.75 6.65
CA VAL A 47 -5.45 6.21 6.73
C VAL A 47 -5.87 6.75 8.10
N ALA A 48 -7.02 6.31 8.62
CA ALA A 48 -7.51 6.74 9.92
C ALA A 48 -6.59 6.25 11.05
N ILE A 49 -6.18 4.98 11.00
CA ILE A 49 -5.22 4.38 11.92
C ILE A 49 -3.90 5.15 11.93
N LEU A 50 -3.31 5.43 10.77
CA LEU A 50 -2.02 6.13 10.68
C LEU A 50 -2.10 7.54 11.26
N LYS A 51 -3.17 8.29 10.96
CA LYS A 51 -3.39 9.64 11.52
C LYS A 51 -3.61 9.59 13.04
N TYR A 52 -4.40 8.62 13.51
CA TYR A 52 -4.62 8.40 14.94
C TYR A 52 -3.30 8.11 15.66
N LEU A 53 -2.50 7.17 15.16
CA LEU A 53 -1.22 6.79 15.76
C LEU A 53 -0.23 7.96 15.75
N ALA A 54 -0.16 8.71 14.64
CA ALA A 54 0.72 9.88 14.55
C ALA A 54 0.39 10.93 15.63
N LYS A 55 -0.90 11.23 15.82
CA LYS A 55 -1.35 12.22 16.80
C LYS A 55 -1.28 11.71 18.25
N LYS A 56 -1.87 10.55 18.52
CA LYS A 56 -1.98 9.98 19.87
C LYS A 56 -0.61 9.73 20.50
N TYR A 57 0.32 9.19 19.72
CA TYR A 57 1.65 8.82 20.20
C TYR A 57 2.72 9.86 19.89
N LYS A 58 2.33 11.05 19.41
CA LYS A 58 3.24 12.16 19.09
C LYS A 58 4.42 11.70 18.23
N ALA A 59 4.10 10.98 17.16
CA ALA A 59 5.10 10.59 16.18
C ALA A 59 5.83 11.84 15.64
N PRO A 60 7.06 11.71 15.13
CA PRO A 60 7.79 12.82 14.54
C PRO A 60 6.92 13.64 13.58
N SER A 61 6.95 14.97 13.72
CA SER A 61 5.97 15.88 13.09
C SER A 61 5.92 15.78 11.56
N HIS A 62 7.02 15.41 10.92
CA HIS A 62 7.08 15.23 9.47
C HIS A 62 6.08 14.19 8.94
N TRP A 63 5.65 13.22 9.75
CA TRP A 63 4.64 12.25 9.33
C TRP A 63 3.28 12.92 9.03
N TYR A 64 2.85 13.84 9.89
CA TYR A 64 1.56 14.55 9.82
C TYR A 64 1.62 15.85 10.65
N PRO A 65 2.08 16.98 10.08
CA PRO A 65 2.44 18.16 10.85
C PRO A 65 1.22 19.03 11.22
N GLU A 66 0.72 18.91 12.46
CA GLU A 66 -0.48 19.63 12.93
C GLU A 66 -0.39 21.17 12.83
N ASN A 67 0.82 21.74 12.82
CA ASN A 67 1.04 23.20 12.77
C ASN A 67 1.31 23.73 11.36
N ASP A 68 1.35 22.86 10.33
CA ASP A 68 1.48 23.25 8.93
C ASP A 68 0.25 22.80 8.15
N THR A 69 -0.73 23.71 8.05
CA THR A 69 -2.00 23.47 7.39
C THR A 69 -1.84 23.11 5.91
N ALA A 70 -0.88 23.72 5.21
CA ALA A 70 -0.71 23.51 3.77
C ALA A 70 -0.12 22.12 3.48
N THR A 71 0.94 21.74 4.21
CA THR A 71 1.52 20.40 4.10
C THR A 71 0.52 19.32 4.53
N THR A 72 -0.18 19.53 5.64
CA THR A 72 -1.23 18.59 6.10
C THR A 72 -2.33 18.41 5.07
N ALA A 73 -2.79 19.50 4.43
CA ALA A 73 -3.79 19.43 3.37
C ALA A 73 -3.29 18.63 2.15
N ARG A 74 -1.98 18.71 1.81
CA ARG A 74 -1.38 17.89 0.74
C ARG A 74 -1.29 16.42 1.11
N ILE A 75 -0.97 16.10 2.35
CA ILE A 75 -0.98 14.71 2.84
C ILE A 75 -2.40 14.15 2.76
N ASP A 76 -3.39 14.90 3.24
CA ASP A 76 -4.79 14.49 3.19
C ASP A 76 -5.30 14.37 1.74
N GLU A 77 -4.91 15.27 0.84
CA GLU A 77 -5.23 15.17 -0.59
C GLU A 77 -4.74 13.84 -1.17
N TYR A 78 -3.46 13.49 -0.94
CA TYR A 78 -2.92 12.23 -1.43
C TYR A 78 -3.61 11.02 -0.80
N MET A 79 -3.79 11.01 0.52
CA MET A 79 -4.42 9.92 1.26
C MET A 79 -5.83 9.63 0.76
N ASN A 80 -6.60 10.67 0.45
CA ASN A 80 -7.94 10.52 -0.11
C ASN A 80 -7.88 10.08 -1.58
N TRP A 81 -6.99 10.69 -2.37
CA TRP A 81 -6.82 10.38 -3.79
C TRP A 81 -6.42 8.92 -4.03
N GLN A 82 -5.46 8.38 -3.29
CA GLN A 82 -4.91 7.05 -3.59
C GLN A 82 -5.97 5.95 -3.54
N HIS A 83 -7.03 6.11 -2.74
CA HIS A 83 -8.00 5.05 -2.47
C HIS A 83 -8.61 4.49 -3.75
N GLN A 84 -9.04 5.35 -4.68
CA GLN A 84 -9.65 4.91 -5.95
C GLN A 84 -8.67 5.00 -7.14
N ASN A 85 -7.42 5.35 -6.86
CA ASN A 85 -6.39 5.59 -7.84
C ASN A 85 -5.25 4.58 -7.65
N LEU A 86 -4.11 4.99 -7.10
CA LEU A 86 -2.91 4.16 -7.04
C LEU A 86 -3.17 2.80 -6.35
N ARG A 87 -3.66 2.80 -5.11
CA ARG A 87 -4.02 1.58 -4.38
C ARG A 87 -4.95 0.66 -5.15
N GLN A 88 -6.08 1.19 -5.65
CA GLN A 88 -7.08 0.36 -6.33
C GLN A 88 -6.48 -0.29 -7.58
N ASN A 89 -5.74 0.46 -8.39
CA ASN A 89 -5.21 -0.04 -9.66
C ASN A 89 -4.06 -1.04 -9.46
N CYS A 90 -3.12 -0.75 -8.54
CA CYS A 90 -2.06 -1.69 -8.18
C CYS A 90 -2.61 -2.98 -7.56
N ALA A 91 -3.55 -2.87 -6.62
CA ALA A 91 -4.15 -4.03 -5.97
C ALA A 91 -4.96 -4.89 -6.95
N MET A 92 -5.71 -4.28 -7.87
CA MET A 92 -6.47 -5.03 -8.87
C MET A 92 -5.56 -5.72 -9.88
N LEU A 93 -4.45 -5.09 -10.27
CA LEU A 93 -3.47 -5.72 -11.16
C LEU A 93 -2.84 -6.95 -10.49
N PHE A 94 -2.37 -6.79 -9.26
CA PHE A 94 -1.86 -7.88 -8.43
C PHE A 94 -2.89 -9.02 -8.25
N GLN A 95 -4.14 -8.66 -7.92
CA GLN A 95 -5.21 -9.64 -7.74
C GLN A 95 -5.54 -10.41 -9.03
N ASN A 96 -5.61 -9.76 -10.19
CA ASN A 96 -5.92 -10.44 -11.44
C ASN A 96 -4.78 -11.35 -11.93
N LEU A 97 -3.53 -11.08 -11.51
CA LEU A 97 -2.36 -11.89 -11.90
C LEU A 97 -2.06 -13.05 -10.94
N ILE A 98 -2.38 -12.92 -9.65
CA ILE A 98 -2.05 -13.94 -8.64
C ILE A 98 -3.30 -14.44 -7.91
N LEU A 99 -4.02 -13.57 -7.20
CA LEU A 99 -5.02 -14.01 -6.22
C LEU A 99 -6.27 -14.61 -6.87
N ILE A 100 -6.88 -13.92 -7.84
CA ILE A 100 -8.12 -14.34 -8.49
C ILE A 100 -7.94 -15.67 -9.27
N PRO A 101 -6.93 -15.82 -10.15
CA PRO A 101 -6.70 -17.08 -10.86
C PRO A 101 -6.52 -18.27 -9.92
N ARG A 102 -5.76 -18.09 -8.83
CA ARG A 102 -5.54 -19.14 -7.83
C ARG A 102 -6.77 -19.50 -7.03
N MET A 103 -7.43 -18.48 -6.46
CA MET A 103 -8.57 -18.71 -5.58
C MET A 103 -9.77 -19.29 -6.33
N LYS A 104 -9.93 -18.97 -7.61
CA LYS A 104 -11.05 -19.44 -8.43
C LYS A 104 -10.70 -20.62 -9.35
N GLY A 105 -9.42 -21.00 -9.45
CA GLY A 105 -8.98 -22.00 -10.43
C GLY A 105 -9.24 -21.58 -11.88
N MET A 106 -9.19 -20.28 -12.18
CA MET A 106 -9.51 -19.71 -13.49
C MET A 106 -8.25 -19.21 -14.22
N PRO A 107 -8.28 -19.06 -15.55
CA PRO A 107 -7.22 -18.35 -16.28
C PRO A 107 -7.11 -16.89 -15.89
N ILE A 108 -5.93 -16.31 -16.13
CA ILE A 108 -5.71 -14.87 -16.04
C ILE A 108 -6.58 -14.18 -17.11
N ASP A 109 -7.34 -13.18 -16.67
CA ASP A 109 -8.09 -12.29 -17.55
C ASP A 109 -7.15 -11.20 -18.10
N TRP A 110 -6.55 -11.47 -19.25
CA TRP A 110 -5.55 -10.58 -19.86
C TRP A 110 -6.13 -9.23 -20.32
N GLU A 111 -7.43 -9.15 -20.59
CA GLU A 111 -8.08 -7.87 -20.90
C GLU A 111 -8.18 -6.99 -19.65
N LYS A 112 -8.56 -7.56 -18.49
CA LYS A 112 -8.50 -6.84 -17.21
C LYS A 112 -7.07 -6.45 -16.84
N VAL A 113 -6.10 -7.34 -17.03
CA VAL A 113 -4.69 -7.03 -16.77
C VAL A 113 -4.23 -5.85 -17.64
N LYS A 114 -4.52 -5.87 -18.94
CA LYS A 114 -4.19 -4.77 -19.87
C LYS A 114 -4.85 -3.46 -19.44
N PHE A 115 -6.11 -3.51 -19.01
CA PHE A 115 -6.81 -2.34 -18.48
C PHE A 115 -6.11 -1.77 -17.24
N TYR A 116 -5.79 -2.59 -16.24
CA TYR A 116 -5.15 -2.12 -15.02
C TYR A 116 -3.70 -1.68 -15.23
N ARG A 117 -2.94 -2.31 -16.13
CA ARG A 117 -1.61 -1.81 -16.55
C ARG A 117 -1.69 -0.39 -17.10
N LYS A 118 -2.66 -0.11 -17.99
CA LYS A 118 -2.89 1.25 -18.49
C LYS A 118 -3.20 2.22 -17.36
N LYS A 119 -4.06 1.81 -16.41
CA LYS A 119 -4.40 2.65 -15.25
C LYS A 119 -3.21 2.90 -14.33
N VAL A 120 -2.41 1.89 -14.02
CA VAL A 120 -1.18 2.05 -13.23
C VAL A 120 -0.22 3.02 -13.93
N ALA A 121 -0.02 2.89 -15.24
CA ALA A 121 0.82 3.82 -16.00
C ALA A 121 0.30 5.27 -15.95
N GLU A 122 -1.02 5.48 -15.99
CA GLU A 122 -1.65 6.79 -15.76
C GLU A 122 -1.36 7.30 -14.34
N MET A 123 -1.47 6.45 -13.32
CA MET A 123 -1.22 6.85 -11.92
C MET A 123 0.25 7.19 -11.66
N VAL A 124 1.20 6.44 -12.23
CA VAL A 124 2.64 6.74 -12.13
C VAL A 124 2.97 8.10 -12.74
N LYS A 125 2.32 8.47 -13.86
CA LYS A 125 2.46 9.82 -14.43
C LYS A 125 1.93 10.90 -13.49
N LEU A 126 0.81 10.66 -12.80
CA LEU A 126 0.26 11.61 -11.82
C LEU A 126 1.14 11.72 -10.57
N LEU A 127 1.74 10.63 -10.10
CA LEU A 127 2.74 10.68 -9.03
C LEU A 127 3.89 11.62 -9.38
N ASP A 128 4.47 11.48 -10.58
CA ASP A 128 5.52 12.37 -11.07
C ASP A 128 5.04 13.82 -11.21
N GLN A 129 4.00 14.04 -12.01
CA GLN A 129 3.64 15.38 -12.49
C GLN A 129 2.89 16.22 -11.45
N TYR A 130 2.11 15.58 -10.57
CA TYR A 130 1.22 16.29 -9.64
C TYR A 130 1.70 16.25 -8.20
N PHE A 131 2.07 15.07 -7.70
CA PHE A 131 2.45 14.90 -6.29
C PHE A 131 3.94 15.21 -6.06
N LEU A 132 4.84 14.54 -6.80
CA LEU A 132 6.28 14.77 -6.68
C LEU A 132 6.69 16.13 -7.23
N LYS A 133 6.31 16.47 -8.47
CA LYS A 133 6.76 17.67 -9.18
C LYS A 133 8.30 17.77 -9.17
N ASN A 134 8.84 18.65 -8.34
CA ASN A 134 10.27 18.87 -8.13
C ASN A 134 10.69 18.63 -6.66
N ASN A 135 9.80 18.12 -5.83
CA ASN A 135 10.03 17.83 -4.42
C ASN A 135 10.74 16.49 -4.23
N LEU A 136 11.34 16.28 -3.06
CA LEU A 136 11.96 14.99 -2.71
C LEU A 136 10.94 13.89 -2.40
N TYR A 137 9.76 14.26 -1.88
CA TYR A 137 8.66 13.40 -1.44
C TYR A 137 7.31 13.93 -1.95
N LEU A 138 6.24 13.15 -1.78
CA LEU A 138 4.93 13.43 -2.38
C LEU A 138 4.27 14.72 -1.88
N CYS A 139 4.67 15.20 -0.69
CA CYS A 139 4.07 16.38 -0.05
C CYS A 139 5.09 17.47 0.29
N GLY A 140 6.33 17.37 -0.21
CA GLY A 140 7.40 18.32 0.07
C GLY A 140 8.76 17.65 0.20
N ASP A 141 9.65 18.24 0.99
CA ASP A 141 11.04 17.78 1.09
C ASP A 141 11.31 16.81 2.25
N GLU A 142 10.30 16.55 3.09
CA GLU A 142 10.34 15.53 4.13
C GLU A 142 9.38 14.37 3.84
N ILE A 143 9.74 13.18 4.32
CA ILE A 143 8.91 11.98 4.19
C ILE A 143 7.66 12.12 5.06
N THR A 144 6.50 11.77 4.53
CA THR A 144 5.21 11.87 5.22
C THR A 144 4.46 10.54 5.20
N LEU A 145 3.30 10.48 5.86
CA LEU A 145 2.42 9.31 5.77
C LEU A 145 1.92 9.03 4.35
N ALA A 146 1.86 10.05 3.48
CA ALA A 146 1.53 9.86 2.07
C ALA A 146 2.55 8.96 1.37
N ASP A 147 3.84 9.17 1.65
CA ASP A 147 4.93 8.41 1.05
C ASP A 147 4.92 6.93 1.45
N LEU A 148 4.58 6.65 2.72
CA LEU A 148 4.43 5.28 3.21
C LEU A 148 3.35 4.52 2.44
N LEU A 149 2.16 5.13 2.30
CA LEU A 149 1.05 4.52 1.56
C LEU A 149 1.42 4.32 0.09
N GLY A 150 1.98 5.34 -0.55
CA GLY A 150 2.33 5.27 -1.96
C GLY A 150 3.33 4.18 -2.32
N VAL A 151 4.39 4.01 -1.50
CA VAL A 151 5.36 2.94 -1.74
C VAL A 151 4.75 1.57 -1.46
N CYS A 152 3.99 1.40 -0.38
CA CYS A 152 3.29 0.14 -0.10
C CYS A 152 2.36 -0.29 -1.25
N GLU A 153 1.73 0.67 -1.93
CA GLU A 153 0.86 0.42 -3.08
C GLU A 153 1.65 -0.03 -4.31
N LEU A 154 2.76 0.65 -4.64
CA LEU A 154 3.63 0.28 -5.76
C LEU A 154 4.33 -1.08 -5.56
N VAL A 155 4.66 -1.44 -4.32
CA VAL A 155 5.34 -2.71 -4.01
C VAL A 155 4.50 -3.93 -4.41
N GLN A 156 3.18 -3.82 -4.51
CA GLN A 156 2.32 -4.90 -5.01
C GLN A 156 2.65 -5.29 -6.47
N LEU A 157 3.38 -4.47 -7.21
CA LEU A 157 3.84 -4.77 -8.57
C LEU A 157 5.07 -5.69 -8.61
N VAL A 158 5.82 -5.79 -7.51
CA VAL A 158 7.03 -6.63 -7.41
C VAL A 158 6.71 -8.13 -7.56
N PRO A 159 5.79 -8.74 -6.78
CA PRO A 159 5.52 -10.17 -6.90
C PRO A 159 4.93 -10.58 -8.26
N VAL A 160 4.41 -9.63 -9.03
CA VAL A 160 3.89 -9.88 -10.40
C VAL A 160 4.90 -9.52 -11.49
N ARG A 161 6.14 -9.18 -11.13
CA ARG A 161 7.23 -8.81 -12.04
C ARG A 161 6.92 -7.59 -12.90
N GLU A 162 6.18 -6.63 -12.36
CA GLU A 162 5.78 -5.40 -13.06
C GLU A 162 6.32 -4.11 -12.43
N GLN A 163 7.34 -4.21 -11.57
CA GLN A 163 8.00 -3.05 -10.95
C GLN A 163 8.55 -2.04 -11.97
N MET A 164 8.90 -2.50 -13.19
CA MET A 164 9.32 -1.63 -14.28
C MET A 164 8.28 -0.55 -14.66
N MET A 165 6.99 -0.75 -14.32
CA MET A 165 5.96 0.26 -14.56
C MET A 165 6.20 1.57 -13.81
N TYR A 166 6.81 1.52 -12.61
CA TYR A 166 7.22 2.74 -11.91
C TYR A 166 8.72 3.02 -12.05
N GLU A 167 9.57 1.99 -12.19
CA GLU A 167 11.03 2.16 -12.28
C GLU A 167 11.47 2.82 -13.59
N SER A 168 10.66 2.73 -14.66
CA SER A 168 10.92 3.42 -15.92
C SER A 168 10.75 4.94 -15.83
N ASN A 169 10.07 5.45 -14.79
CA ASN A 169 10.02 6.87 -14.50
C ASN A 169 11.13 7.22 -13.49
N ALA A 170 12.16 7.93 -13.95
CA ALA A 170 13.35 8.23 -13.13
C ALA A 170 13.03 8.96 -11.83
N LYS A 171 12.06 9.89 -11.83
CA LYS A 171 11.67 10.64 -10.62
C LYS A 171 10.93 9.75 -9.63
N VAL A 172 9.97 8.96 -10.10
CA VAL A 172 9.20 8.03 -9.25
C VAL A 172 10.13 6.96 -8.69
N LYS A 173 11.02 6.39 -9.51
CA LYS A 173 12.05 5.45 -9.05
C LYS A 173 12.92 6.06 -7.95
N ALA A 174 13.47 7.24 -8.19
CA ALA A 174 14.34 7.92 -7.22
C ALA A 174 13.60 8.22 -5.90
N TRP A 175 12.32 8.58 -5.96
CA TRP A 175 11.48 8.75 -4.78
C TRP A 175 11.27 7.42 -4.02
N VAL A 176 10.91 6.33 -4.71
CA VAL A 176 10.77 5.00 -4.09
C VAL A 176 12.07 4.58 -3.40
N ASP A 177 13.21 4.72 -4.09
CA ASP A 177 14.52 4.37 -3.54
C ASP A 177 14.85 5.21 -2.28
N ARG A 178 14.48 6.49 -2.27
CA ARG A 178 14.68 7.39 -1.13
C ARG A 178 13.83 6.97 0.07
N VAL A 179 12.56 6.63 -0.15
CA VAL A 179 11.67 6.12 0.91
C VAL A 179 12.19 4.80 1.46
N LYS A 180 12.58 3.85 0.60
CA LYS A 180 13.19 2.58 1.01
C LYS A 180 14.42 2.80 1.88
N SER A 181 15.33 3.68 1.44
CA SER A 181 16.54 4.03 2.19
C SER A 181 16.23 4.62 3.57
N ARG A 182 15.25 5.52 3.67
CA ARG A 182 14.81 6.10 4.95
C ARG A 182 14.20 5.07 5.91
N LEU A 183 13.54 4.04 5.38
CA LEU A 183 12.94 2.96 6.17
C LEU A 183 13.94 1.87 6.55
N GLY A 184 15.06 1.77 5.83
CA GLY A 184 16.12 0.80 6.08
C GLY A 184 15.60 -0.65 6.04
N SER A 185 16.13 -1.50 6.91
CA SER A 185 15.78 -2.93 6.96
C SER A 185 14.31 -3.21 7.29
N LEU A 186 13.59 -2.26 7.93
CA LEU A 186 12.16 -2.42 8.20
C LEU A 186 11.34 -2.50 6.91
N PHE A 187 11.81 -1.88 5.83
CA PHE A 187 11.14 -1.98 4.54
C PHE A 187 11.07 -3.43 4.07
N ASP A 188 12.21 -4.11 3.99
CA ASP A 188 12.28 -5.48 3.48
C ASP A 188 11.59 -6.46 4.43
N GLN A 189 11.78 -6.30 5.73
CA GLN A 189 11.12 -7.14 6.75
C GLN A 189 9.58 -7.05 6.66
N THR A 190 9.04 -5.85 6.43
CA THR A 190 7.58 -5.66 6.34
C THR A 190 7.00 -6.26 5.05
N HIS A 191 7.79 -6.29 3.97
CA HIS A 191 7.34 -6.75 2.66
C HIS A 191 7.72 -8.20 2.35
N GLU A 192 8.42 -8.92 3.24
CA GLU A 192 8.86 -10.31 3.04
C GLU A 192 7.71 -11.22 2.57
N GLY A 193 6.55 -11.14 3.23
CA GLY A 193 5.37 -11.93 2.85
C GLY A 193 4.83 -11.60 1.46
N ILE A 194 4.89 -10.33 1.03
CA ILE A 194 4.47 -9.91 -0.32
C ILE A 194 5.50 -10.36 -1.36
N PHE A 195 6.79 -10.19 -1.09
CA PHE A 195 7.86 -10.63 -2.00
C PHE A 195 7.84 -12.15 -2.21
N GLY A 196 7.56 -12.92 -1.16
CA GLY A 196 7.39 -14.37 -1.24
C GLY A 196 6.26 -14.81 -2.17
N MET A 197 5.27 -13.95 -2.47
CA MET A 197 4.21 -14.25 -3.43
C MET A 197 4.71 -14.26 -4.89
N GLU A 198 5.92 -13.81 -5.18
CA GLU A 198 6.49 -13.93 -6.53
C GLU A 198 6.56 -15.40 -7.00
N ALA A 199 6.87 -16.33 -6.09
CA ALA A 199 6.86 -17.77 -6.38
C ALA A 199 5.48 -18.29 -6.79
N MET A 200 4.43 -17.53 -6.48
CA MET A 200 3.09 -17.83 -6.94
C MET A 200 2.91 -17.31 -8.38
N PHE A 201 3.47 -16.19 -8.80
CA PHE A 201 3.17 -15.68 -10.13
C PHE A 201 3.57 -16.63 -11.28
N ASP A 202 2.57 -17.08 -12.06
CA ASP A 202 2.74 -17.89 -13.26
C ASP A 202 1.92 -17.28 -14.41
N PRO A 203 2.56 -16.65 -15.42
CA PRO A 203 1.86 -16.06 -16.55
C PRO A 203 1.21 -17.12 -17.46
N LYS A 204 1.49 -18.41 -17.27
CA LYS A 204 0.89 -19.51 -18.03
C LYS A 204 -0.24 -20.20 -17.26
N VAL A 205 -0.58 -19.74 -16.06
CA VAL A 205 -1.60 -20.40 -15.23
C VAL A 205 -2.92 -20.49 -16.01
N ASN A 206 -3.38 -21.72 -16.20
CA ASN A 206 -4.57 -22.07 -16.98
C ASN A 206 -4.63 -21.48 -18.40
N SER A 207 -3.48 -21.27 -19.07
CA SER A 207 -3.43 -20.79 -20.48
C SER A 207 -3.92 -21.82 -21.52
N LYS A 208 -4.66 -22.84 -21.07
CA LYS A 208 -5.32 -23.83 -21.93
C LYS A 208 -6.83 -23.65 -21.84
N MET A 209 -7.37 -22.94 -22.82
CA MET A 209 -8.53 -23.36 -23.63
C MET A 209 -8.47 -22.61 -24.95
#